data_AF-R9HVU0-F1
#
_entry.id   AF-R9HVU0-F1
#
_cell.length_a   1.000
_cell.length_b   1.000
_cell.length_c   1.000
_cell.angle_alpha   90.00
_cell.angle_beta   90.00
_cell.angle_gamma   90.00
#
_symmetry.space_group_name_H-M   'P 1'
#
loop_
_entity.id
_entity.type
_entity.pdbx_description
1 polymer ?
#
loop_
_entity_poly.entity_id
_entity_poly.type
_entity_poly.pdbx_seq_one_letter_code
_entity_poly.pdbx_strand_id
1 'polypeptide(L)'
;METTTIHPAEAYLRNEQNPASLYVRIAGQRRRLFINRNENVIGIIAPKKRKSGYIFTDWASIEKIYYPSSSPEDAADIEKKLVLKYQKLARLATHTNDWLRKIANADLDKSLYENRITTGTRIDGKCIGLATIEKYCGSWDMARFRTALKQGEKFSTGRFDFCGYDGTLWCEPRENGDMAAGFSKEYRNCGNGYYYLLINDEYMIGYDID
;
A
#
# COMPACT_ATOMS: atom_id res chain seq x y z
N MET A 1 23.24 40.16 -19.32
CA MET A 1 22.05 39.30 -19.25
C MET A 1 22.12 38.57 -17.93
N GLU A 2 21.29 38.93 -16.96
CA GLU A 2 21.24 38.21 -15.67
C GLU A 2 20.70 36.80 -15.92
N THR A 3 21.51 35.79 -15.64
CA THR A 3 21.08 34.39 -15.66
C THR A 3 20.25 34.14 -14.42
N THR A 4 18.92 34.27 -14.52
CA THR A 4 18.00 33.90 -13.44
C THR A 4 18.21 32.43 -13.12
N THR A 5 18.93 32.15 -12.02
CA THR A 5 19.25 30.80 -11.59
C THR A 5 17.96 30.17 -11.06
N ILE A 6 17.32 29.34 -11.88
CA ILE A 6 16.09 28.63 -11.50
C ILE A 6 16.42 27.64 -10.38
N HIS A 7 15.61 27.64 -9.32
CA HIS A 7 15.82 26.74 -8.19
C HIS A 7 15.68 25.26 -8.65
N PRO A 8 16.51 24.31 -8.16
CA PRO A 8 16.47 22.92 -8.63
C PRO A 8 15.09 22.23 -8.50
N ALA A 9 14.32 22.57 -7.46
CA ALA A 9 12.96 22.06 -7.28
C ALA A 9 11.98 22.62 -8.34
N GLU A 10 12.16 23.87 -8.75
CA GLU A 10 11.37 24.50 -9.81
C GLU A 10 11.68 23.85 -11.16
N ALA A 11 12.98 23.73 -11.49
CA ALA A 11 13.44 23.08 -12.71
C ALA A 11 12.90 21.64 -12.83
N TYR A 12 12.93 20.89 -11.73
CA TYR A 12 12.39 19.53 -11.68
C TYR A 12 10.89 19.48 -12.01
N LEU A 13 10.09 20.37 -11.40
CA LEU A 13 8.64 20.40 -11.59
C LEU A 13 8.22 20.88 -12.97
N ARG A 14 8.98 21.82 -13.57
CA ARG A 14 8.70 22.33 -14.92
C ARG A 14 9.08 21.35 -16.03
N ASN A 15 9.93 20.37 -15.75
CA ASN A 15 10.24 19.30 -16.69
C ASN A 15 9.01 18.38 -16.86
N GLU A 16 8.53 18.26 -18.10
CA GLU A 16 7.31 17.51 -18.42
C GLU A 16 7.47 15.98 -18.28
N GLN A 17 8.69 15.47 -18.43
CA GLN A 17 9.02 14.05 -18.24
C GLN A 17 8.98 13.64 -16.76
N ASN A 18 9.17 14.59 -15.84
CA ASN A 18 9.08 14.32 -14.42
C ASN A 18 7.62 14.25 -13.92
N PRO A 19 7.35 13.54 -12.82
CA PRO A 19 6.08 13.65 -12.11
C PRO A 19 5.74 15.11 -11.73
N ALA A 20 4.47 15.48 -11.84
CA ALA A 20 3.97 16.83 -11.55
C ALA A 20 3.97 17.21 -10.04
N SER A 21 4.69 16.47 -9.19
CA SER A 21 4.81 16.75 -7.77
C SER A 21 6.16 16.32 -7.21
N LEU A 22 6.63 17.04 -6.20
CA LEU A 22 7.93 16.84 -5.56
C LEU A 22 7.81 17.08 -4.06
N TYR A 23 8.45 16.24 -3.24
CA TYR A 23 8.52 16.47 -1.80
C TYR A 23 9.73 17.33 -1.46
N VAL A 24 9.54 18.27 -0.54
CA VAL A 24 10.58 19.15 -0.02
C VAL A 24 10.46 19.24 1.51
N ARG A 25 11.52 19.72 2.17
CA ARG A 25 11.50 20.09 3.58
C ARG A 25 11.47 21.62 3.69
N ILE A 26 10.47 22.17 4.39
CA ILE A 26 10.31 23.60 4.64
C ILE A 26 9.89 23.75 6.11
N ALA A 27 10.56 24.62 6.86
CA ALA A 27 10.34 24.83 8.30
C ALA A 27 10.36 23.51 9.10
N GLY A 28 11.34 22.65 8.81
CA GLY A 28 11.49 21.34 9.44
C GLY A 28 10.46 20.28 9.03
N GLN A 29 9.45 20.61 8.23
CA GLN A 29 8.36 19.70 7.87
C GLN A 29 8.46 19.22 6.41
N ARG A 30 8.08 17.96 6.18
CA ARG A 30 7.96 17.42 4.81
C ARG A 30 6.68 17.96 4.16
N ARG A 31 6.83 18.71 3.08
CA ARG A 31 5.76 19.34 2.31
C ARG A 31 5.79 18.85 0.87
N ARG A 32 4.64 18.89 0.19
CA ARG A 32 4.52 18.50 -1.21
C ARG A 32 4.26 19.73 -2.09
N LEU A 33 5.18 20.00 -3.00
CA LEU A 33 4.99 20.92 -4.11
C LEU A 33 4.35 20.18 -5.29
N PHE A 34 3.60 20.90 -6.11
CA PHE A 34 2.99 20.38 -7.33
C PHE A 34 2.93 21.47 -8.39
N ILE A 35 2.94 21.09 -9.66
CA ILE A 35 2.75 22.00 -10.78
C ILE A 35 1.37 21.77 -11.42
N ASN A 36 0.61 22.83 -11.62
CA ASN A 36 -0.50 22.83 -12.57
C ASN A 36 0.07 23.17 -13.95
N ARG A 37 0.23 22.18 -14.83
CA ARG A 37 0.84 22.38 -16.16
C ARG A 37 -0.02 23.24 -17.08
N ASN A 38 -1.35 23.22 -16.92
CA ASN A 38 -2.25 24.02 -17.75
C ASN A 38 -2.08 25.52 -17.48
N GLU A 39 -1.87 25.88 -16.22
CA GLU A 39 -1.67 27.27 -15.78
C GLU A 39 -0.18 27.63 -15.64
N ASN A 40 0.70 26.63 -15.75
CA ASN A 40 2.14 26.73 -15.49
C ASN A 40 2.51 27.29 -14.10
N VAL A 41 1.64 27.07 -13.10
CA VAL A 41 1.78 27.55 -11.72
C VAL A 41 2.24 26.43 -10.79
N ILE A 42 3.21 26.72 -9.94
CA ILE A 42 3.65 25.80 -8.89
C ILE A 42 3.00 26.18 -7.57
N GLY A 43 2.45 25.18 -6.88
CA GLY A 43 1.81 25.33 -5.59
C GLY A 43 2.35 24.36 -4.54
N ILE A 44 2.04 24.66 -3.28
CA ILE A 44 2.30 23.82 -2.11
C ILE A 44 0.99 23.33 -1.53
N ILE A 45 0.87 22.03 -1.28
CA ILE A 45 -0.36 21.46 -0.70
C ILE A 45 -0.64 22.11 0.65
N ALA A 46 -1.89 22.55 0.82
CA ALA A 46 -2.36 23.15 2.05
C ALA A 46 -2.41 22.10 3.17
N PRO A 47 -2.15 22.47 4.43
CA PRO A 47 -2.28 21.56 5.55
C PRO A 47 -3.65 20.86 5.55
N LYS A 48 -3.67 19.55 5.83
CA LYS A 48 -4.88 18.70 5.84
C LYS A 48 -5.60 18.55 4.50
N LYS A 49 -5.08 19.09 3.39
CA LYS A 49 -5.62 18.87 2.04
C LYS A 49 -4.79 17.82 1.29
N ARG A 50 -5.41 17.17 0.29
CA ARG A 50 -4.77 16.15 -0.54
C ARG A 50 -4.56 16.56 -2.00
N LYS A 51 -5.35 17.50 -2.51
CA LYS A 51 -5.39 17.87 -3.94
C LYS A 51 -5.34 19.37 -4.22
N SER A 52 -5.35 20.21 -3.18
CA SER A 52 -5.38 21.67 -3.31
C SER A 52 -4.34 22.31 -2.40
N GLY A 53 -3.94 23.53 -2.76
CA GLY A 53 -2.82 24.22 -2.14
C GLY A 53 -2.80 25.71 -2.45
N TYR A 54 -1.73 26.36 -2.03
CA TYR A 54 -1.45 27.76 -2.28
C TYR A 54 -0.36 27.88 -3.34
N ILE A 55 -0.33 28.99 -4.08
CA ILE A 55 0.78 29.30 -4.98
C ILE A 55 2.07 29.37 -4.15
N PHE A 56 3.14 28.76 -4.66
CA PHE A 56 4.42 28.69 -3.98
C PHE A 56 5.47 29.51 -4.74
N THR A 57 6.05 30.49 -4.06
CA THR A 57 7.08 31.38 -4.62
C THR A 57 8.33 31.47 -3.73
N ASP A 58 8.26 30.98 -2.49
CA ASP A 58 9.34 31.09 -1.51
C ASP A 58 10.35 29.95 -1.63
N TRP A 59 11.07 29.93 -2.75
CA TRP A 59 12.06 28.89 -3.06
C TRP A 59 13.21 28.83 -2.04
N ALA A 60 13.59 29.96 -1.46
CA ALA A 60 14.65 30.06 -0.47
C ALA A 60 14.35 29.32 0.85
N SER A 61 13.05 29.10 1.16
CA SER A 61 12.62 28.34 2.33
C SER A 61 12.86 26.82 2.25
N ILE A 62 13.28 26.30 1.10
CA ILE A 62 13.50 24.86 0.91
C ILE A 62 14.81 24.44 1.56
N GLU A 63 14.72 23.67 2.64
CA GLU A 63 15.87 23.10 3.36
C GLU A 63 16.44 21.86 2.66
N LYS A 64 15.57 21.05 2.02
CA LYS A 64 15.95 19.80 1.37
C LYS A 64 14.95 19.41 0.29
N ILE A 65 15.44 18.88 -0.83
CA ILE A 65 14.61 18.29 -1.90
C ILE A 65 14.65 16.77 -1.76
N TYR A 66 13.49 16.14 -1.90
CA TYR A 66 13.35 14.68 -1.97
C TYR A 66 12.93 14.30 -3.39
N TYR A 67 13.91 14.09 -4.26
CA TYR A 67 13.65 13.53 -5.57
C TYR A 67 13.02 12.15 -5.43
N PRO A 68 11.95 11.83 -6.19
CA PRO A 68 11.45 10.47 -6.24
C PRO A 68 12.57 9.58 -6.77
N SER A 69 12.91 8.58 -5.98
CA SER A 69 13.89 7.54 -6.27
C SER A 69 13.73 7.00 -7.69
N SER A 70 14.70 7.30 -8.55
CA SER A 70 14.81 6.77 -9.92
C SER A 70 16.03 5.87 -10.09
N SER A 71 16.81 5.64 -9.03
CA SER A 71 17.95 4.74 -9.08
C SER A 71 17.51 3.28 -8.84
N PRO A 72 18.14 2.30 -9.51
CA PRO A 72 17.94 0.89 -9.22
C PRO A 72 18.25 0.52 -7.76
N GLU A 73 19.21 1.20 -7.13
CA GLU A 73 19.57 1.00 -5.73
C GLU A 73 18.44 1.38 -4.77
N ASP A 74 17.75 2.49 -5.04
CA ASP A 74 16.59 2.89 -4.25
C ASP A 74 15.41 1.92 -4.43
N ALA A 75 15.21 1.40 -5.65
CA ALA A 75 14.16 0.42 -5.92
C ALA A 75 14.43 -0.90 -5.17
N ALA A 76 15.68 -1.36 -5.14
CA ALA A 76 16.11 -2.52 -4.37
C ALA A 76 15.93 -2.29 -2.85
N ASP A 77 16.25 -1.10 -2.34
CA ASP A 77 16.03 -0.76 -0.93
C ASP A 77 14.52 -0.70 -0.58
N ILE A 78 13.67 -0.23 -1.50
CA ILE A 78 12.21 -0.26 -1.33
C ILE A 78 11.70 -1.70 -1.26
N GLU A 79 12.10 -2.58 -2.20
CA GLU A 79 11.73 -4.00 -2.20
C GLU A 79 12.18 -4.69 -0.91
N LYS A 80 13.42 -4.47 -0.50
CA LYS A 80 13.96 -5.01 0.75
C LYS A 80 13.15 -4.57 1.98
N LYS A 81 12.74 -3.29 2.02
CA LYS A 81 11.85 -2.78 3.09
C LYS A 81 10.48 -3.43 3.06
N LEU A 82 9.93 -3.73 1.88
CA LEU A 82 8.66 -4.44 1.74
C LEU A 82 8.76 -5.89 2.25
N VAL A 83 9.80 -6.62 1.86
CA VAL A 83 10.05 -7.99 2.36
C VAL A 83 10.19 -7.98 3.89
N LEU A 84 10.99 -7.07 4.45
CA LEU A 84 11.15 -6.92 5.90
C LEU A 84 9.83 -6.60 6.61
N LYS A 85 8.98 -5.75 6.01
CA LYS A 85 7.65 -5.44 6.54
C LYS A 85 6.79 -6.70 6.63
N TYR A 86 6.72 -7.48 5.57
CA TYR A 86 5.89 -8.69 5.54
C TYR A 86 6.44 -9.81 6.43
N GLN A 87 7.77 -9.97 6.50
CA GLN A 87 8.41 -10.84 7.49
C GLN A 87 8.00 -10.50 8.92
N LYS A 88 8.05 -9.21 9.29
CA LYS A 88 7.65 -8.76 10.62
C LYS A 88 6.18 -9.06 10.90
N LEU A 89 5.30 -8.84 9.93
CA LEU A 89 3.87 -9.14 10.08
C LEU A 89 3.60 -10.64 10.20
N ALA A 90 4.21 -11.47 9.36
CA ALA A 90 4.03 -12.92 9.37
C ALA A 90 4.47 -13.56 10.69
N ARG A 91 5.56 -13.05 11.30
CA ARG A 91 6.04 -13.54 12.61
C ARG A 91 5.07 -13.29 13.76
N LEU A 92 4.08 -12.40 13.58
CA LEU A 92 3.04 -12.11 14.58
C LEU A 92 1.79 -12.98 14.42
N ALA A 93 1.72 -13.84 13.39
CA ALA A 93 0.57 -14.71 13.19
C ALA A 93 0.51 -15.80 14.27
N THR A 94 -0.68 -16.08 14.78
CA THR A 94 -0.92 -17.20 15.70
C THR A 94 -1.41 -18.48 15.00
N HIS A 95 -1.84 -18.37 13.74
CA HIS A 95 -2.26 -19.51 12.92
C HIS A 95 -1.11 -20.08 12.10
N THR A 96 -1.18 -21.37 11.77
CA THR A 96 -0.18 -22.04 10.92
C THR A 96 -0.59 -21.98 9.46
N ASN A 97 0.36 -21.59 8.60
CA ASN A 97 0.20 -21.57 7.15
C ASN A 97 1.58 -21.65 6.48
N ASP A 98 1.75 -22.58 5.54
CA ASP A 98 2.94 -22.74 4.71
C ASP A 98 3.41 -21.45 4.03
N TRP A 99 2.48 -20.63 3.54
CA TRP A 99 2.78 -19.34 2.94
C TRP A 99 3.38 -18.34 3.95
N LEU A 100 2.91 -18.34 5.21
CA LEU A 100 3.52 -17.51 6.26
C LEU A 100 4.95 -17.96 6.59
N ARG A 101 5.20 -19.27 6.60
CA ARG A 101 6.55 -19.82 6.78
C ARG A 101 7.49 -19.38 5.65
N LYS A 102 7.00 -19.35 4.40
CA LYS A 102 7.76 -18.81 3.26
C LYS A 102 8.06 -17.34 3.42
N ILE A 103 7.09 -16.53 3.82
CA ILE A 103 7.29 -15.09 4.05
C ILE A 103 8.33 -14.86 5.15
N ALA A 104 8.25 -15.58 6.27
CA ALA A 104 9.18 -15.41 7.40
C ALA A 104 10.65 -15.68 7.02
N ASN A 105 10.87 -16.53 6.00
CA ASN A 105 12.17 -16.94 5.46
C ASN A 105 12.48 -16.31 4.08
N ALA A 106 11.73 -15.29 3.68
CA ALA A 106 11.90 -14.65 2.38
C ALA A 106 13.31 -14.04 2.22
N ASP A 107 13.84 -14.14 1.01
CA ASP A 107 15.13 -13.59 0.62
C ASP A 107 15.03 -12.06 0.49
N LEU A 108 15.90 -11.34 1.19
CA LEU A 108 15.88 -9.87 1.23
C LEU A 108 16.41 -9.23 -0.06
N ASP A 109 17.11 -10.00 -0.88
CA ASP A 109 17.66 -9.54 -2.16
C ASP A 109 16.72 -9.84 -3.33
N LYS A 110 15.55 -10.43 -3.05
CA LYS A 110 14.48 -10.71 -4.01
C LYS A 110 13.26 -9.85 -3.72
N SER A 111 12.52 -9.49 -4.77
CA SER A 111 11.21 -8.83 -4.65
C SER A 111 10.15 -9.74 -4.00
N LEU A 112 8.99 -9.17 -3.67
CA LEU A 112 7.84 -9.96 -3.19
C LEU A 112 7.38 -11.04 -4.20
N TYR A 113 7.41 -10.72 -5.49
CA TYR A 113 7.07 -11.65 -6.57
C TYR A 113 8.06 -12.80 -6.69
N GLU A 114 9.37 -12.50 -6.70
CA GLU A 114 10.41 -13.51 -6.82
C GLU A 114 10.46 -14.44 -5.59
N ASN A 115 10.09 -13.92 -4.42
CA ASN A 115 9.88 -14.72 -3.21
C ASN A 115 8.56 -15.51 -3.21
N ARG A 116 7.72 -15.37 -4.25
CA ARG A 116 6.38 -15.97 -4.38
C ARG A 116 5.45 -15.61 -3.22
N ILE A 117 5.58 -14.38 -2.72
CA ILE A 117 4.72 -13.83 -1.67
C ILE A 117 3.46 -13.22 -2.31
N THR A 118 3.63 -12.52 -3.43
CA THR A 118 2.59 -11.88 -4.24
C THR A 118 2.75 -12.29 -5.71
N THR A 119 1.79 -11.94 -6.55
CA THR A 119 1.88 -12.13 -8.01
C THR A 119 2.54 -10.95 -8.74
N GLY A 120 3.12 -9.99 -8.00
CA GLY A 120 3.87 -8.87 -8.57
C GLY A 120 2.96 -7.77 -9.13
N THR A 121 2.03 -7.27 -8.32
CA THR A 121 0.99 -6.34 -8.79
C THR A 121 1.09 -4.97 -8.14
N ARG A 122 0.31 -4.01 -8.65
CA ARG A 122 0.22 -2.66 -8.07
C ARG A 122 -0.40 -2.58 -6.66
N ILE A 123 -0.82 -3.70 -6.07
CA ILE A 123 -1.26 -3.76 -4.67
C ILE A 123 -0.21 -4.37 -3.74
N ASP A 124 0.95 -4.73 -4.26
CA ASP A 124 2.10 -5.15 -3.47
C ASP A 124 2.45 -4.08 -2.43
N GLY A 125 2.84 -4.53 -1.24
CA GLY A 125 3.08 -3.67 -0.08
C GLY A 125 1.82 -3.09 0.60
N LYS A 126 0.61 -3.21 0.03
CA LYS A 126 -0.62 -2.72 0.66
C LYS A 126 -1.12 -3.68 1.75
N CYS A 127 -1.54 -3.11 2.87
CA CYS A 127 -2.16 -3.84 3.97
C CYS A 127 -3.56 -3.29 4.24
N ILE A 128 -4.50 -4.18 4.55
CA ILE A 128 -5.83 -3.83 5.05
C ILE A 128 -5.99 -4.47 6.43
N GLY A 129 -6.35 -3.67 7.43
CA GLY A 129 -6.62 -4.20 8.78
C GLY A 129 -8.00 -4.86 8.86
N LEU A 130 -8.11 -5.96 9.59
CA LEU A 130 -9.39 -6.61 9.87
C LEU A 130 -10.39 -5.67 10.53
N ALA A 131 -9.94 -4.77 11.42
CA ALA A 131 -10.78 -3.73 12.01
C ALA A 131 -11.35 -2.74 10.98
N THR A 132 -10.70 -2.58 9.82
CA THR A 132 -11.28 -1.82 8.69
C THR A 132 -12.34 -2.63 7.99
N ILE A 133 -12.08 -3.91 7.72
CA ILE A 133 -13.05 -4.82 7.07
C ILE A 133 -14.30 -4.99 7.94
N GLU A 134 -14.14 -5.11 9.26
CA GLU A 134 -15.22 -5.24 10.24
C GLU A 134 -16.24 -4.10 10.15
N LYS A 135 -15.81 -2.88 9.84
CA LYS A 135 -16.71 -1.74 9.67
C LYS A 135 -17.72 -1.93 8.53
N TYR A 136 -17.44 -2.83 7.59
CA TYR A 136 -18.26 -3.09 6.41
C TYR A 136 -18.99 -4.44 6.49
N CYS A 137 -18.32 -5.51 6.92
CA CYS A 137 -18.99 -6.81 7.09
C CYS A 137 -19.81 -6.90 8.38
N GLY A 138 -19.57 -6.01 9.34
CA GLY A 138 -20.20 -6.02 10.66
C GLY A 138 -19.49 -6.94 11.65
N SER A 139 -19.62 -6.61 12.94
CA SER A 139 -18.94 -7.32 14.03
C SER A 139 -19.37 -8.78 14.19
N TRP A 140 -20.61 -9.12 13.81
CA TRP A 140 -21.10 -10.50 13.91
C TRP A 140 -20.36 -11.43 12.94
N ASP A 141 -20.25 -11.04 11.67
CA ASP A 141 -19.52 -11.80 10.65
C ASP A 141 -18.02 -11.85 10.96
N MET A 142 -17.43 -10.74 11.45
CA MET A 142 -16.04 -10.73 11.88
C MET A 142 -15.78 -11.67 13.07
N ALA A 143 -16.69 -11.71 14.05
CA ALA A 143 -16.57 -12.63 15.18
C ALA A 143 -16.63 -14.10 14.75
N ARG A 144 -17.51 -14.43 13.80
CA ARG A 144 -17.60 -15.78 13.22
C ARG A 144 -16.34 -16.14 12.43
N PHE A 145 -15.84 -15.23 11.61
CA PHE A 145 -14.57 -15.42 10.90
C PHE A 145 -13.42 -15.75 11.86
N ARG A 146 -13.24 -14.95 12.93
CA ARG A 146 -12.20 -15.19 13.94
C ARG A 146 -12.38 -16.52 14.68
N THR A 147 -13.62 -16.88 14.98
CA THR A 147 -13.94 -18.14 15.65
C THR A 147 -13.62 -19.34 14.75
N ALA A 148 -14.03 -19.29 13.48
CA ALA A 148 -13.76 -20.32 12.49
C ALA A 148 -12.24 -20.49 12.25
N LEU A 149 -11.49 -19.39 12.14
CA LEU A 149 -10.03 -19.42 12.07
C LEU A 149 -9.39 -20.16 13.24
N LYS A 150 -9.85 -19.90 14.47
CA LYS A 150 -9.33 -20.52 15.68
C LYS A 150 -9.71 -22.00 15.79
N GLN A 151 -10.88 -22.37 15.28
CA GLN A 151 -11.41 -23.75 15.34
C GLN A 151 -10.95 -24.61 14.16
N GLY A 152 -10.30 -24.03 13.15
CA GLY A 152 -9.93 -24.76 11.94
C GLY A 152 -11.11 -25.02 11.00
N GLU A 153 -12.13 -24.15 11.03
CA GLU A 153 -13.37 -24.34 10.27
C GLU A 153 -13.42 -23.47 9.02
N LYS A 154 -14.21 -23.93 8.04
CA LYS A 154 -14.52 -23.16 6.85
C LYS A 154 -15.58 -22.10 7.16
N PHE A 155 -15.32 -20.87 6.76
CA PHE A 155 -16.28 -19.77 6.85
C PHE A 155 -16.13 -18.82 5.65
N SER A 156 -17.24 -18.26 5.20
CA SER A 156 -17.28 -17.15 4.26
C SER A 156 -18.45 -16.26 4.62
N THR A 157 -18.25 -14.94 4.52
CA THR A 157 -19.36 -13.99 4.55
C THR A 157 -20.19 -14.09 3.27
N GLY A 158 -21.40 -13.54 3.31
CA GLY A 158 -22.04 -13.07 2.08
C GLY A 158 -21.29 -11.87 1.49
N ARG A 159 -21.67 -11.46 0.28
CA ARG A 159 -21.15 -10.22 -0.31
C ARG A 159 -21.63 -9.02 0.49
N PHE A 160 -20.71 -8.11 0.82
CA PHE A 160 -21.01 -6.83 1.47
C PHE A 160 -20.44 -5.66 0.66
N ASP A 161 -21.05 -4.47 0.79
CA ASP A 161 -20.49 -3.26 0.17
C ASP A 161 -19.19 -2.86 0.88
N PHE A 162 -18.08 -2.85 0.15
CA PHE A 162 -16.79 -2.37 0.64
C PHE A 162 -16.29 -1.23 -0.23
N CYS A 163 -16.57 0.01 0.18
CA CYS A 163 -16.14 1.22 -0.53
C CYS A 163 -16.51 1.22 -2.03
N GLY A 164 -17.70 0.73 -2.39
CA GLY A 164 -18.14 0.64 -3.78
C GLY A 164 -17.71 -0.65 -4.51
N TYR A 165 -17.05 -1.58 -3.82
CA TYR A 165 -16.69 -2.91 -4.31
C TYR A 165 -17.55 -3.99 -3.65
N ASP A 166 -17.60 -5.18 -4.25
CA ASP A 166 -18.13 -6.37 -3.59
C ASP A 166 -17.03 -6.97 -2.70
N GLY A 167 -17.26 -6.94 -1.38
CA GLY A 167 -16.39 -7.51 -0.38
C GLY A 167 -16.83 -8.91 0.02
N THR A 168 -15.88 -9.85 0.10
CA THR A 168 -16.10 -11.18 0.69
C THR A 168 -14.92 -11.56 1.58
N LEU A 169 -15.18 -11.92 2.83
CA LEU A 169 -14.18 -12.37 3.80
C LEU A 169 -14.32 -13.87 4.02
N TRP A 170 -13.22 -14.63 3.96
CA TRP A 170 -13.27 -16.09 4.00
C TRP A 170 -12.05 -16.71 4.71
N CYS A 171 -12.27 -17.89 5.30
CA CYS A 171 -11.22 -18.80 5.76
C CYS A 171 -11.58 -20.26 5.48
N GLU A 172 -10.57 -21.10 5.28
CA GLU A 172 -10.74 -22.53 5.08
C GLU A 172 -9.53 -23.33 5.59
N PRO A 173 -9.76 -24.50 6.19
CA PRO A 173 -8.70 -25.43 6.54
C PRO A 173 -8.09 -26.08 5.29
N ARG A 174 -6.81 -26.38 5.40
CA ARG A 174 -6.04 -27.20 4.44
C ARG A 174 -5.90 -28.62 4.98
N GLU A 175 -5.67 -29.58 4.10
CA GLU A 175 -5.51 -30.99 4.46
C GLU A 175 -4.35 -31.24 5.45
N ASN A 176 -3.31 -30.40 5.40
CA ASN A 176 -2.15 -30.46 6.29
C ASN A 176 -2.38 -29.79 7.66
N GLY A 177 -3.60 -29.33 7.97
CA GLY A 177 -3.95 -28.65 9.21
C GLY A 177 -3.64 -27.14 9.23
N ASP A 178 -3.09 -26.57 8.15
CA ASP A 178 -2.93 -25.13 8.03
C ASP A 178 -4.28 -24.42 7.75
N MET A 179 -4.32 -23.12 8.02
CA MET A 179 -5.46 -22.27 7.68
C MET A 179 -5.12 -21.31 6.55
N ALA A 180 -5.97 -21.26 5.53
CA ALA A 180 -5.95 -20.21 4.53
C ALA A 180 -7.09 -19.22 4.81
N ALA A 181 -6.81 -17.92 4.64
CA ALA A 181 -7.83 -16.89 4.78
C ALA A 181 -7.49 -15.70 3.91
N GLY A 182 -8.54 -14.99 3.48
CA GLY A 182 -8.40 -13.87 2.59
C GLY A 182 -9.62 -12.98 2.53
N PHE A 183 -9.44 -11.88 1.81
CA PHE A 183 -10.48 -10.91 1.50
C PHE A 183 -10.47 -10.61 0.02
N SER A 184 -11.60 -10.85 -0.62
CA SER A 184 -11.84 -10.52 -2.02
C SER A 184 -12.51 -9.16 -2.08
N LYS A 185 -11.87 -8.20 -2.76
CA LYS A 185 -12.43 -6.88 -3.07
C LYS A 185 -12.66 -6.79 -4.57
N GLU A 186 -13.81 -7.28 -4.99
CA GLU A 186 -14.16 -7.51 -6.39
C GLU A 186 -14.86 -6.30 -7.01
N TYR A 187 -14.67 -6.10 -8.32
CA TYR A 187 -15.52 -5.20 -9.08
C TYR A 187 -16.95 -5.73 -9.07
N ARG A 188 -17.92 -4.80 -9.04
CA ARG A 188 -19.35 -5.13 -8.86
C ARG A 188 -19.81 -6.18 -9.87
N ASN A 189 -20.23 -7.32 -9.35
CA ASN A 189 -20.76 -8.44 -10.14
C ASN A 189 -19.81 -9.01 -11.21
N CYS A 190 -18.50 -8.75 -11.12
CA CYS A 190 -17.54 -9.23 -12.11
C CYS A 190 -16.76 -10.48 -11.66
N GLY A 191 -16.69 -10.76 -10.36
CA GLY A 191 -15.94 -11.92 -9.82
C GLY A 191 -14.42 -11.81 -9.96
N ASN A 192 -13.91 -10.68 -10.46
CA ASN A 192 -12.50 -10.32 -10.50
C ASN A 192 -12.25 -9.03 -9.72
N GLY A 193 -11.01 -8.81 -9.27
CA GLY A 193 -10.66 -7.60 -8.54
C GLY A 193 -9.37 -7.71 -7.76
N TYR A 194 -9.37 -7.23 -6.53
CA TYR A 194 -8.17 -7.16 -5.70
C TYR A 194 -8.26 -8.20 -4.58
N TYR A 195 -7.29 -9.10 -4.53
CA TYR A 195 -7.27 -10.19 -3.57
C TYR A 195 -6.22 -9.96 -2.50
N TYR A 196 -6.62 -10.20 -1.25
CA TYR A 196 -5.80 -10.03 -0.08
C TYR A 196 -5.74 -11.34 0.69
N LEU A 197 -4.56 -11.70 1.21
CA LEU A 197 -4.37 -12.87 2.06
C LEU A 197 -4.05 -12.44 3.49
N LEU A 198 -4.56 -13.21 4.45
CA LEU A 198 -4.34 -12.97 5.88
C LEU A 198 -2.87 -13.22 6.23
N ILE A 199 -2.18 -12.18 6.71
CA ILE A 199 -0.75 -12.25 7.07
C ILE A 199 -0.56 -12.51 8.57
N ASN A 200 -1.52 -12.10 9.40
CA ASN A 200 -1.59 -12.33 10.84
C ASN A 200 -3.01 -12.03 11.34
N ASP A 201 -3.23 -11.98 12.65
CA ASP A 201 -4.57 -11.88 13.25
C ASP A 201 -5.20 -10.47 13.17
N GLU A 202 -4.49 -9.52 12.55
CA GLU A 202 -4.90 -8.13 12.42
C GLU A 202 -4.91 -7.61 10.99
N TYR A 203 -4.06 -8.12 10.12
CA TYR A 203 -3.83 -7.56 8.78
C TYR A 203 -3.93 -8.60 7.68
N MET A 204 -4.33 -8.11 6.52
CA MET A 204 -4.24 -8.79 5.24
C MET A 204 -3.33 -8.00 4.32
N ILE A 205 -2.63 -8.69 3.41
CA ILE A 205 -1.75 -8.07 2.43
C ILE A 205 -2.27 -8.28 1.02
N GLY A 206 -2.07 -7.28 0.15
CA GLY A 206 -2.38 -7.42 -1.27
C GLY A 206 -1.54 -8.55 -1.87
N TYR A 207 -2.22 -9.49 -2.50
CA TYR A 207 -1.64 -10.71 -3.07
C TYR A 207 -1.71 -10.70 -4.59
N ASP A 208 -2.88 -10.37 -5.14
CA ASP A 208 -3.15 -10.52 -6.58
C ASP A 208 -4.23 -9.56 -7.11
N ILE A 209 -4.26 -9.41 -8.43
CA ILE A 209 -5.28 -8.70 -9.18
C ILE A 209 -5.67 -9.51 -10.41
N ASP A 210 -6.95 -9.88 -10.49
CA ASP A 210 -7.58 -10.44 -11.69
C ASP A 210 -8.36 -9.40 -12.50
#